data_AF-A0A259RRJ3-F1
#
_entry.id   AF-A0A259RRJ3-F1
#
_cell.length_a   1.000
_cell.length_b   1.000
_cell.length_c   1.000
_cell.angle_alpha   90.00
_cell.angle_beta   90.00
_cell.angle_gamma   90.00
#
_symmetry.space_group_name_H-M   'P 1'
#
loop_
_entity.id
_entity.type
_entity.pdbx_description
1 polymer ?
#
loop_
_entity_poly.entity_id
_entity_poly.type
_entity_poly.pdbx_seq_one_letter_code
_entity_poly.pdbx_strand_id
1 'polypeptide(L)'
;MNKNILALAIASVLSLGLAGCNSSDDTTASATPEPTGTTLATPTGAAQNEFMVATDFTVPGYTSNLNGASDTLQTAAVDAAKTQPFGFHKLVATGYEDNNETFGWIKDKDKNGLVFADGSKYICNGTNQGVGSGLDNSSLIKQADGSLRLVAQFECQVGAMYTAGIDQDAVTGALSMKPNSLQFIDQSSEFGGYTHCAGMVTPWNTHLGSEEYEPNARLDSQTSVGKTDDTFYNATFPFWTGSVDSAQNNDPATGMNPYFYGWIPEVKADGTGFTKHYSMGRVSHELAYVMPDQKTAYLSDDGTNDGFYKFVADKAGDLSAGTLYAAKFTQTDATAGGKFTLSWISLGHADDATIRAEVAKRPVFDDLFATATPDATTNACPADFTRINTEAGLECLQIKTGMDEVASRLETRRYAAMMGATTELRKTEGITFDAATKTMYVAISSIERGMEDGYSTVKKTDKYDKGGNNDIRLPANTCGAVYALPVDTNYNATAWNVVIAGTPTTYDANSPYTNNYCDVNGIANPDNINMIPGTNLLMIGEDSGAHINNVYWAYDLDTKSLKRVLTVPKGAEVTSTFWYQFGDFAYLSVVGQHPLEDVSTATPDQKQTLLGYIGPFVKN
;
A
#
# COMPACT_ATOMS: atom_id res chain seq x y z
N MET A 1 4.49 7.15 -52.87
CA MET A 1 3.89 8.41 -53.37
C MET A 1 2.40 8.16 -53.62
N ASN A 2 1.53 9.09 -53.20
CA ASN A 2 0.18 9.43 -53.68
C ASN A 2 -0.29 8.79 -55.02
N LYS A 3 -1.57 8.45 -55.30
CA LYS A 3 -2.91 8.78 -54.75
C LYS A 3 -3.95 7.77 -55.34
N ASN A 4 -4.93 7.23 -54.61
CA ASN A 4 -6.37 7.62 -54.46
C ASN A 4 -7.33 7.45 -55.67
N ILE A 5 -8.65 7.26 -55.35
CA ILE A 5 -9.90 7.59 -56.15
C ILE A 5 -10.32 6.54 -57.22
N LEU A 6 -11.60 6.10 -57.42
CA LEU A 6 -12.95 6.40 -56.86
C LEU A 6 -14.03 5.32 -57.22
N ALA A 7 -15.19 5.29 -56.52
CA ALA A 7 -16.61 5.09 -56.97
C ALA A 7 -17.05 3.89 -57.88
N LEU A 8 -18.34 3.53 -58.04
CA LEU A 8 -19.64 3.56 -57.29
C LEU A 8 -20.72 2.90 -58.23
N ALA A 9 -21.92 2.54 -57.73
CA ALA A 9 -23.21 2.23 -58.44
C ALA A 9 -23.67 0.74 -58.49
N ILE A 10 -24.96 0.34 -58.52
CA ILE A 10 -26.29 0.84 -58.00
C ILE A 10 -27.39 -0.22 -58.31
N ALA A 11 -28.59 -0.10 -57.69
CA ALA A 11 -29.89 -0.74 -58.06
C ALA A 11 -30.10 -2.23 -57.71
N SER A 12 -31.31 -2.79 -57.48
CA SER A 12 -32.71 -2.33 -57.21
C SER A 12 -33.52 -3.58 -56.72
N VAL A 13 -34.76 -3.60 -56.16
CA VAL A 13 -36.09 -3.20 -56.66
C VAL A 13 -37.15 -3.33 -55.52
N LEU A 14 -38.12 -2.41 -55.54
CA LEU A 14 -39.51 -2.36 -55.00
C LEU A 14 -40.31 -3.64 -54.64
N SER A 15 -41.26 -3.51 -53.70
CA SER A 15 -42.73 -3.45 -53.99
C SER A 15 -43.60 -3.13 -52.74
N LEU A 16 -44.85 -2.68 -52.95
CA LEU A 16 -45.76 -2.09 -51.95
C LEU A 16 -47.00 -2.97 -51.62
N GLY A 17 -47.70 -2.70 -50.50
CA GLY A 17 -49.11 -3.08 -50.31
C GLY A 17 -49.76 -2.58 -48.99
N LEU A 18 -50.91 -1.88 -49.08
CA LEU A 18 -51.75 -1.38 -47.97
C LEU A 18 -53.17 -2.01 -48.10
N ALA A 19 -54.11 -2.02 -47.14
CA ALA A 19 -54.27 -1.44 -45.78
C ALA A 19 -55.16 -2.43 -44.94
N GLY A 20 -55.68 -2.19 -43.73
CA GLY A 20 -55.66 -1.07 -42.75
C GLY A 20 -56.83 -1.20 -41.74
N CYS A 21 -56.89 -0.34 -40.70
CA CYS A 21 -58.02 -0.13 -39.75
C CYS A 21 -58.36 -1.28 -38.75
N ASN A 22 -58.73 -1.06 -37.48
CA ASN A 22 -58.81 0.15 -36.62
C ASN A 22 -58.90 -0.24 -35.11
N SER A 23 -58.57 0.70 -34.20
CA SER A 23 -58.86 0.74 -32.73
C SER A 23 -58.29 -0.38 -31.83
N SER A 24 -57.86 -0.13 -30.58
CA SER A 24 -58.03 1.04 -29.70
C SER A 24 -56.86 1.23 -28.71
N ASP A 25 -56.60 2.51 -28.40
CA ASP A 25 -56.01 3.08 -27.17
C ASP A 25 -54.55 2.76 -26.79
N ASP A 26 -53.63 3.63 -27.23
CA ASP A 26 -52.99 4.71 -26.44
C ASP A 26 -52.56 4.45 -24.98
N THR A 27 -51.38 4.91 -24.49
CA THR A 27 -50.29 5.66 -25.14
C THR A 27 -48.94 5.39 -24.45
N THR A 28 -47.99 4.87 -25.22
CA THR A 28 -46.62 5.39 -25.44
C THR A 28 -45.82 6.04 -24.30
N ALA A 29 -44.69 5.40 -23.96
CA ALA A 29 -43.40 6.10 -23.90
C ALA A 29 -42.51 5.53 -25.03
N SER A 30 -41.91 6.40 -25.83
CA SER A 30 -41.20 6.01 -27.05
C SER A 30 -39.78 5.51 -26.77
N ALA A 31 -39.47 4.27 -27.17
CA ALA A 31 -38.11 3.77 -27.28
C ALA A 31 -37.59 3.94 -28.71
N THR A 32 -36.40 4.52 -28.87
CA THR A 32 -35.57 4.36 -30.08
C THR A 32 -34.52 3.25 -29.85
N PRO A 33 -34.13 2.48 -30.89
CA PRO A 33 -33.53 1.16 -30.68
C PRO A 33 -32.02 1.18 -30.45
N GLU A 34 -31.53 0.09 -29.82
CA GLU A 34 -30.12 -0.23 -29.64
C GLU A 34 -29.34 -0.37 -30.97
N PRO A 35 -28.03 -0.09 -30.97
CA PRO A 35 -27.05 -0.94 -31.64
C PRO A 35 -26.68 -2.12 -30.72
N THR A 36 -26.80 -3.33 -31.24
CA THR A 36 -26.55 -4.59 -30.53
C THR A 36 -25.14 -4.66 -29.91
N GLY A 37 -25.06 -4.63 -28.59
CA GLY A 37 -23.88 -5.02 -27.81
C GLY A 37 -24.10 -6.40 -27.19
N THR A 38 -23.18 -7.35 -27.42
CA THR A 38 -23.12 -8.61 -26.67
C THR A 38 -22.74 -8.31 -25.21
N THR A 39 -23.75 -8.12 -24.37
CA THR A 39 -23.56 -7.97 -22.92
C THR A 39 -23.03 -9.27 -22.33
N LEU A 40 -21.88 -9.18 -21.66
CA LEU A 40 -21.40 -10.25 -20.80
C LEU A 40 -22.44 -10.52 -19.72
N ALA A 41 -22.69 -11.79 -19.42
CA ALA A 41 -23.53 -12.18 -18.31
C ALA A 41 -22.95 -11.60 -17.01
N THR A 42 -23.76 -10.84 -16.28
CA THR A 42 -23.42 -10.35 -14.93
C THR A 42 -23.18 -11.56 -14.02
N PRO A 43 -22.00 -11.71 -13.38
CA PRO A 43 -21.76 -12.81 -12.46
C PRO A 43 -22.61 -12.62 -11.19
N THR A 44 -23.82 -13.16 -11.22
CA THR A 44 -24.68 -13.28 -10.03
C THR A 44 -24.22 -14.48 -9.22
N GLY A 45 -23.14 -14.28 -8.49
CA GLY A 45 -22.43 -15.33 -7.77
C GLY A 45 -20.93 -15.26 -8.00
N ALA A 46 -20.29 -14.17 -7.60
CA ALA A 46 -18.93 -14.30 -7.09
C ALA A 46 -19.02 -15.27 -5.91
N ALA A 47 -18.31 -16.40 -6.00
CA ALA A 47 -18.15 -17.26 -4.83
C ALA A 47 -17.60 -16.38 -3.70
N GLN A 48 -18.25 -16.42 -2.54
CA GLN A 48 -17.58 -15.99 -1.32
C GLN A 48 -16.27 -16.78 -1.29
N ASN A 49 -15.13 -16.10 -1.14
CA ASN A 49 -13.89 -16.78 -0.77
C ASN A 49 -14.11 -17.31 0.65
N GLU A 50 -14.74 -18.47 0.77
CA GLU A 50 -14.89 -19.23 2.01
C GLU A 50 -13.50 -19.72 2.41
N PHE A 51 -12.72 -18.81 2.99
CA PHE A 51 -11.53 -19.14 3.76
C PHE A 51 -11.98 -20.06 4.91
N MET A 52 -11.71 -21.35 4.73
CA MET A 52 -12.13 -22.40 5.65
C MET A 52 -11.29 -22.30 6.92
N VAL A 53 -11.94 -21.86 7.99
CA VAL A 53 -11.37 -21.51 9.31
C VAL A 53 -10.36 -22.54 9.82
N ALA A 54 -9.20 -22.07 10.27
CA ALA A 54 -8.20 -22.87 10.96
C ALA A 54 -8.57 -23.04 12.46
N THR A 55 -9.37 -24.04 12.81
CA THR A 55 -9.92 -24.18 14.18
C THR A 55 -8.91 -24.52 15.28
N ASP A 56 -7.72 -25.03 14.93
CA ASP A 56 -6.73 -25.56 15.90
C ASP A 56 -5.29 -25.09 15.62
N PHE A 57 -5.08 -23.83 15.21
CA PHE A 57 -3.74 -23.30 14.97
C PHE A 57 -3.02 -22.90 16.27
N THR A 58 -1.92 -23.59 16.61
CA THR A 58 -1.06 -23.22 17.76
C THR A 58 0.37 -22.92 17.32
N VAL A 59 0.82 -21.67 17.49
CA VAL A 59 2.23 -21.30 17.26
C VAL A 59 3.14 -21.89 18.35
N PRO A 60 4.14 -22.71 17.99
CA PRO A 60 5.21 -23.14 18.88
C PRO A 60 6.24 -22.01 19.00
N GLY A 61 5.96 -21.02 19.86
CA GLY A 61 6.88 -19.90 20.09
C GLY A 61 8.28 -20.38 20.53
N TYR A 62 9.31 -19.71 20.03
CA TYR A 62 10.72 -20.08 20.29
C TYR A 62 11.54 -18.86 20.73
N THR A 63 12.76 -19.15 21.20
CA THR A 63 13.69 -18.16 21.73
C THR A 63 14.91 -18.01 20.82
N SER A 64 14.77 -17.25 19.72
CA SER A 64 15.92 -16.62 19.06
C SER A 64 16.54 -15.56 19.96
N ASN A 65 17.84 -15.33 19.81
CA ASN A 65 18.53 -14.22 20.48
C ASN A 65 18.49 -12.97 19.60
N LEU A 66 17.80 -11.91 20.04
CA LEU A 66 17.83 -10.57 19.43
C LEU A 66 19.12 -9.80 19.79
N ASN A 67 20.26 -10.49 19.70
CA ASN A 67 21.59 -9.97 20.05
C ASN A 67 22.47 -9.67 18.82
N GLY A 68 21.88 -9.68 17.61
CA GLY A 68 22.60 -9.46 16.36
C GLY A 68 23.51 -10.62 15.92
N ALA A 69 23.45 -11.79 16.56
CA ALA A 69 24.28 -12.95 16.18
C ALA A 69 23.65 -13.82 15.06
N SER A 70 22.57 -13.37 14.43
CA SER A 70 21.85 -14.10 13.38
C SER A 70 21.85 -13.34 12.06
N ASP A 71 22.69 -13.82 11.13
CA ASP A 71 22.76 -13.34 9.73
C ASP A 71 21.82 -14.12 8.80
N THR A 72 20.91 -14.92 9.35
CA THR A 72 19.98 -15.80 8.61
C THR A 72 18.62 -15.88 9.31
N LEU A 73 17.55 -16.15 8.54
CA LEU A 73 16.20 -16.36 9.04
C LEU A 73 16.14 -17.51 10.05
N GLN A 74 15.50 -17.26 11.19
CA GLN A 74 15.27 -18.26 12.24
C GLN A 74 13.77 -18.52 12.40
N THR A 75 13.41 -19.78 12.65
CA THR A 75 12.08 -20.22 13.09
C THR A 75 12.24 -21.26 14.19
N ALA A 76 11.13 -21.61 14.87
CA ALA A 76 11.10 -22.83 15.69
C ALA A 76 11.44 -24.05 14.82
N ALA A 77 12.37 -24.90 15.29
CA ALA A 77 12.75 -26.10 14.54
C ALA A 77 11.54 -27.04 14.34
N VAL A 78 11.48 -27.67 13.15
CA VAL A 78 10.46 -28.68 12.82
C VAL A 78 10.49 -29.80 13.87
N ASP A 79 9.46 -29.85 14.72
CA ASP A 79 9.22 -30.98 15.59
C ASP A 79 8.66 -32.13 14.74
N ALA A 80 9.50 -33.10 14.41
CA ALA A 80 9.11 -34.27 13.63
C ALA A 80 8.03 -35.16 14.30
N ALA A 81 7.67 -34.89 15.55
CA ALA A 81 6.55 -35.53 16.24
C ALA A 81 5.23 -34.73 16.17
N LYS A 82 5.23 -33.50 15.62
CA LYS A 82 4.00 -32.72 15.37
C LYS A 82 3.45 -33.01 13.98
N THR A 83 2.12 -33.04 13.88
CA THR A 83 1.37 -33.35 12.64
C THR A 83 1.39 -32.25 11.58
N GLN A 84 2.11 -31.15 11.80
CA GLN A 84 2.15 -29.97 10.95
C GLN A 84 3.61 -29.50 10.77
N PRO A 85 4.14 -29.39 9.54
CA PRO A 85 5.49 -28.86 9.33
C PRO A 85 5.52 -27.36 9.60
N PHE A 86 6.08 -26.99 10.75
CA PHE A 86 6.30 -25.59 11.12
C PHE A 86 7.76 -25.21 10.82
N GLY A 87 7.97 -24.32 9.85
CA GLY A 87 9.28 -23.82 9.43
C GLY A 87 9.16 -22.86 8.27
N PHE A 88 10.21 -22.07 8.00
CA PHE A 88 10.27 -21.17 6.85
C PHE A 88 10.76 -21.88 5.59
N HIS A 89 10.08 -21.62 4.46
CA HIS A 89 10.40 -22.12 3.13
C HIS A 89 10.65 -20.96 2.17
N LYS A 90 11.87 -20.87 1.62
CA LYS A 90 12.21 -19.92 0.55
C LYS A 90 11.40 -20.21 -0.71
N LEU A 91 10.78 -19.18 -1.29
CA LEU A 91 10.12 -19.26 -2.59
C LEU A 91 10.98 -18.63 -3.70
N VAL A 92 11.39 -17.37 -3.53
CA VAL A 92 12.19 -16.61 -4.51
C VAL A 92 12.99 -15.51 -3.82
N ALA A 93 14.04 -15.01 -4.46
CA ALA A 93 14.79 -13.83 -4.02
C ALA A 93 15.05 -12.89 -5.20
N THR A 94 15.34 -11.62 -4.92
CA THR A 94 15.83 -10.67 -5.93
C THR A 94 17.04 -11.24 -6.68
N GLY A 95 17.15 -10.90 -7.97
CA GLY A 95 18.19 -11.45 -8.85
C GLY A 95 17.92 -12.86 -9.37
N TYR A 96 16.82 -13.53 -8.98
CA TYR A 96 16.38 -14.78 -9.62
C TYR A 96 16.15 -14.57 -11.13
N GLU A 97 16.75 -15.41 -11.96
CA GLU A 97 16.62 -15.37 -13.42
C GLU A 97 15.75 -16.52 -13.96
N ASP A 98 14.73 -16.18 -14.73
CA ASP A 98 13.84 -17.12 -15.44
C ASP A 98 13.26 -16.43 -16.67
N ASN A 99 12.89 -17.18 -17.72
CA ASN A 99 12.22 -16.65 -18.92
C ASN A 99 12.94 -15.45 -19.61
N ASN A 100 14.27 -15.39 -19.56
CA ASN A 100 15.11 -14.25 -19.98
C ASN A 100 14.88 -12.93 -19.22
N GLU A 101 14.34 -13.03 -18.00
CA GLU A 101 13.98 -11.93 -17.13
C GLU A 101 14.74 -12.04 -15.80
N THR A 102 14.86 -10.94 -15.05
CA THR A 102 15.49 -10.93 -13.72
C THR A 102 14.55 -10.30 -12.70
N PHE A 103 14.23 -11.06 -11.66
CA PHE A 103 13.29 -10.66 -10.62
C PHE A 103 13.81 -9.43 -9.85
N GLY A 104 13.03 -8.36 -9.88
CA GLY A 104 13.39 -7.06 -9.30
C GLY A 104 14.23 -6.14 -10.20
N TRP A 105 14.48 -6.47 -11.47
CA TRP A 105 15.23 -5.58 -12.36
C TRP A 105 14.39 -4.34 -12.74
N ILE A 106 14.83 -3.17 -12.30
CA ILE A 106 14.20 -1.89 -12.62
C ILE A 106 14.28 -1.60 -14.13
N LYS A 107 13.17 -1.09 -14.69
CA LYS A 107 13.06 -0.77 -16.12
C LYS A 107 12.60 0.66 -16.36
N ASP A 108 12.95 1.20 -17.51
CA ASP A 108 12.48 2.50 -17.99
C ASP A 108 11.06 2.43 -18.58
N LYS A 109 10.51 3.60 -18.93
CA LYS A 109 9.21 3.76 -19.59
C LYS A 109 9.08 3.03 -20.94
N ASP A 110 10.21 2.71 -21.58
CA ASP A 110 10.27 2.01 -22.86
C ASP A 110 10.53 0.49 -22.66
N LYS A 111 10.52 0.03 -21.40
CA LYS A 111 10.73 -1.36 -20.93
C LYS A 111 12.16 -1.89 -21.06
N ASN A 112 13.15 -1.02 -21.22
CA ASN A 112 14.56 -1.42 -21.15
C ASN A 112 14.99 -1.54 -19.68
N GLY A 113 15.72 -2.61 -19.34
CA GLY A 113 16.27 -2.78 -18.00
C GLY A 113 17.41 -1.80 -17.74
N LEU A 114 17.33 -1.06 -16.64
CA LEU A 114 18.32 -0.06 -16.24
C LEU A 114 19.60 -0.72 -15.73
N VAL A 115 20.75 -0.09 -16.00
CA VAL A 115 22.06 -0.53 -15.52
C VAL A 115 22.81 0.62 -14.87
N PHE A 116 23.62 0.30 -13.86
CA PHE A 116 24.54 1.25 -13.25
C PHE A 116 25.76 1.52 -14.17
N ALA A 117 26.58 2.51 -13.80
CA ALA A 117 27.73 2.92 -14.60
C ALA A 117 28.82 1.83 -14.78
N ASP A 118 28.83 0.81 -13.93
CA ASP A 118 29.71 -0.37 -14.05
C ASP A 118 29.13 -1.49 -14.94
N GLY A 119 27.91 -1.31 -15.47
CA GLY A 119 27.19 -2.27 -16.29
C GLY A 119 26.39 -3.32 -15.52
N SER A 120 26.35 -3.27 -14.19
CA SER A 120 25.50 -4.16 -13.38
C SER A 120 24.02 -3.76 -13.48
N LYS A 121 23.12 -4.75 -13.38
CA LYS A 121 21.66 -4.53 -13.42
C LYS A 121 21.22 -3.73 -12.20
N TYR A 122 20.39 -2.70 -12.40
CA TYR A 122 19.69 -2.04 -11.30
C TYR A 122 18.57 -2.96 -10.79
N ILE A 123 18.88 -3.80 -9.80
CA ILE A 123 17.91 -4.67 -9.13
C ILE A 123 17.41 -3.95 -7.87
N CYS A 124 16.10 -3.86 -7.66
CA CYS A 124 15.56 -3.37 -6.39
C CYS A 124 15.74 -4.45 -5.32
N ASN A 125 16.72 -4.26 -4.43
CA ASN A 125 17.06 -5.22 -3.36
C ASN A 125 17.49 -4.56 -2.04
N GLY A 126 17.34 -3.24 -1.90
CA GLY A 126 17.68 -2.51 -0.68
C GLY A 126 19.17 -2.26 -0.40
N THR A 127 20.09 -2.77 -1.23
CA THR A 127 21.51 -2.83 -0.81
C THR A 127 22.54 -2.53 -1.90
N ASN A 128 22.13 -2.04 -3.07
CA ASN A 128 23.04 -1.67 -4.15
C ASN A 128 23.10 -0.14 -4.33
N GLN A 129 23.48 0.35 -5.52
CA GLN A 129 23.57 1.79 -5.80
C GLN A 129 22.22 2.43 -6.13
N GLY A 130 21.14 1.65 -6.09
CA GLY A 130 19.77 2.11 -6.19
C GLY A 130 19.34 2.88 -4.95
N VAL A 131 18.10 3.35 -4.99
CA VAL A 131 17.42 3.96 -3.85
C VAL A 131 16.14 3.15 -3.63
N GLY A 132 15.69 3.06 -2.38
CA GLY A 132 14.63 2.14 -1.95
C GLY A 132 15.15 0.79 -1.47
N SER A 133 14.20 -0.08 -1.13
CA SER A 133 14.28 -0.94 0.05
C SER A 133 14.22 -2.42 -0.35
N GLY A 134 13.48 -2.77 -1.41
CA GLY A 134 13.59 -4.09 -2.04
C GLY A 134 12.31 -4.62 -2.66
N LEU A 135 12.17 -5.94 -2.65
CA LEU A 135 10.88 -6.61 -2.86
C LEU A 135 10.02 -6.41 -1.61
N ASP A 136 8.77 -6.00 -1.78
CA ASP A 136 7.79 -5.91 -0.69
C ASP A 136 6.59 -6.85 -0.98
N ASN A 137 5.36 -6.32 -1.02
CA ASN A 137 4.15 -7.11 -1.01
C ASN A 137 4.14 -8.15 -2.13
N SER A 138 3.84 -9.38 -1.72
CA SER A 138 3.89 -10.54 -2.58
C SER A 138 2.59 -11.31 -2.48
N SER A 139 1.71 -11.01 -3.44
CA SER A 139 0.38 -11.58 -3.56
C SER A 139 0.40 -12.95 -4.23
N LEU A 140 -0.03 -13.99 -3.51
CA LEU A 140 -0.28 -15.32 -4.06
C LEU A 140 -1.76 -15.43 -4.46
N ILE A 141 -2.03 -15.49 -5.77
CA ILE A 141 -3.38 -15.36 -6.32
C ILE A 141 -3.78 -16.64 -7.08
N LYS A 142 -4.87 -17.26 -6.64
CA LYS A 142 -5.50 -18.38 -7.33
C LYS A 142 -6.35 -17.90 -8.50
N GLN A 143 -6.09 -18.46 -9.68
CA GLN A 143 -6.80 -18.16 -10.92
C GLN A 143 -8.09 -18.99 -11.04
N ALA A 144 -8.99 -18.56 -11.93
CA ALA A 144 -10.26 -19.24 -12.20
C ALA A 144 -10.10 -20.67 -12.76
N ASP A 145 -8.97 -20.97 -13.40
CA ASP A 145 -8.61 -22.34 -13.87
C ASP A 145 -7.98 -23.21 -12.77
N GLY A 146 -7.79 -22.66 -11.56
CA GLY A 146 -7.18 -23.32 -10.42
C GLY A 146 -5.65 -23.18 -10.35
N SER A 147 -4.99 -22.60 -11.35
CA SER A 147 -3.55 -22.30 -11.28
C SER A 147 -3.25 -21.21 -10.25
N LEU A 148 -2.00 -21.17 -9.75
CA LEU A 148 -1.53 -20.14 -8.83
C LEU A 148 -0.55 -19.21 -9.55
N ARG A 149 -0.61 -17.91 -9.25
CA ARG A 149 0.42 -16.94 -9.65
C ARG A 149 0.87 -16.10 -8.47
N LEU A 150 2.14 -15.70 -8.53
CA LEU A 150 2.69 -14.61 -7.73
C LEU A 150 2.49 -13.30 -8.50
N VAL A 151 2.09 -12.24 -7.80
CA VAL A 151 2.37 -10.86 -8.17
C VAL A 151 3.20 -10.26 -7.05
N ALA A 152 4.32 -9.66 -7.40
CA ALA A 152 5.33 -9.16 -6.47
C ALA A 152 5.68 -7.72 -6.85
N GLN A 153 5.59 -6.81 -5.89
CA GLN A 153 5.92 -5.39 -6.07
C GLN A 153 7.20 -5.02 -5.32
N PHE A 154 7.82 -3.92 -5.75
CA PHE A 154 9.16 -3.53 -5.31
C PHE A 154 9.18 -2.07 -4.87
N GLU A 155 9.60 -1.86 -3.63
CA GLU A 155 9.68 -0.59 -2.92
C GLU A 155 10.95 0.19 -3.31
N CYS A 156 11.07 0.51 -4.61
CA CYS A 156 12.08 1.45 -5.12
C CYS A 156 11.39 2.60 -5.84
N GLN A 157 12.03 3.78 -5.90
CA GLN A 157 11.37 5.00 -6.41
C GLN A 157 11.12 4.94 -7.92
N VAL A 158 11.85 4.09 -8.66
CA VAL A 158 11.29 3.52 -9.89
C VAL A 158 10.66 2.19 -9.50
N GLY A 159 9.36 2.22 -9.23
CA GLY A 159 8.61 1.05 -8.76
C GLY A 159 8.59 -0.03 -9.83
N ALA A 160 8.81 -1.28 -9.42
CA ALA A 160 8.71 -2.43 -10.30
C ALA A 160 7.62 -3.38 -9.82
N MET A 161 7.02 -4.10 -10.76
CA MET A 161 6.13 -5.22 -10.46
C MET A 161 6.47 -6.39 -11.39
N TYR A 162 6.36 -7.59 -10.84
CA TYR A 162 6.65 -8.85 -11.52
C TYR A 162 5.56 -9.87 -11.25
N THR A 163 5.33 -10.77 -12.21
CA THR A 163 4.46 -11.92 -12.02
C THR A 163 5.12 -13.21 -12.50
N ALA A 164 4.78 -14.32 -11.83
CA ALA A 164 5.23 -15.65 -12.17
C ALA A 164 4.11 -16.67 -11.88
N GLY A 165 4.13 -17.82 -12.55
CA GLY A 165 3.34 -18.97 -12.11
C GLY A 165 3.93 -19.58 -10.83
N ILE A 166 3.08 -20.17 -10.01
CA ILE A 166 3.47 -20.96 -8.84
C ILE A 166 2.93 -22.37 -9.02
N ASP A 167 3.78 -23.37 -8.85
CA ASP A 167 3.37 -24.77 -8.76
C ASP A 167 3.23 -25.15 -7.27
N GLN A 168 2.16 -25.86 -6.93
CA GLN A 168 1.88 -26.42 -5.60
C GLN A 168 1.97 -27.95 -5.68
N ASP A 169 2.83 -28.57 -4.87
CA ASP A 169 2.90 -30.02 -4.79
C ASP A 169 1.62 -30.58 -4.15
N ALA A 170 0.94 -31.49 -4.86
CA ALA A 170 -0.39 -31.96 -4.49
C ALA A 170 -0.43 -32.91 -3.27
N VAL A 171 0.73 -33.37 -2.77
CA VAL A 171 0.82 -34.31 -1.64
C VAL A 171 1.32 -33.60 -0.37
N THR A 172 2.30 -32.72 -0.52
CA THR A 172 2.97 -32.03 0.58
C THR A 172 2.50 -30.59 0.77
N GLY A 173 1.93 -29.96 -0.26
CA GLY A 173 1.58 -28.55 -0.26
C GLY A 173 2.77 -27.61 -0.48
N ALA A 174 3.98 -28.10 -0.79
CA ALA A 174 5.11 -27.23 -1.03
C ALA A 174 4.88 -26.32 -2.27
N LEU A 175 5.10 -25.01 -2.13
CA LEU A 175 5.05 -24.05 -3.23
C LEU A 175 6.45 -23.83 -3.83
N SER A 176 6.51 -23.71 -5.17
CA SER A 176 7.73 -23.36 -5.92
C SER A 176 7.43 -22.46 -7.11
N MET A 177 8.40 -21.65 -7.52
CA MET A 177 8.34 -20.87 -8.76
C MET A 177 8.20 -21.80 -9.98
N LYS A 178 7.20 -21.54 -10.83
CA LYS A 178 6.98 -22.31 -12.06
C LYS A 178 8.02 -21.92 -13.13
N PRO A 179 8.76 -22.88 -13.72
CA PRO A 179 9.78 -22.55 -14.72
C PRO A 179 9.22 -21.90 -15.99
N ASN A 180 9.99 -20.98 -16.58
CA ASN A 180 9.67 -20.21 -17.78
C ASN A 180 8.36 -19.41 -17.68
N SER A 181 8.13 -18.77 -16.53
CA SER A 181 6.88 -18.04 -16.25
C SER A 181 7.07 -16.63 -15.68
N LEU A 182 8.29 -16.25 -15.29
CA LEU A 182 8.61 -14.91 -14.81
C LEU A 182 8.42 -13.85 -15.90
N GLN A 183 7.72 -12.76 -15.56
CA GLN A 183 7.36 -11.67 -16.46
C GLN A 183 7.39 -10.34 -15.71
N PHE A 184 8.01 -9.31 -16.30
CA PHE A 184 7.84 -7.93 -15.87
C PHE A 184 6.42 -7.42 -16.19
N ILE A 185 5.83 -6.66 -15.28
CA ILE A 185 4.55 -5.99 -15.46
C ILE A 185 4.80 -4.58 -15.99
N ASP A 186 4.20 -4.24 -17.13
CA ASP A 186 4.34 -2.93 -17.76
C ASP A 186 3.45 -1.88 -17.08
N GLN A 187 4.09 -0.83 -16.57
CA GLN A 187 3.46 0.27 -15.83
C GLN A 187 3.49 1.60 -16.62
N SER A 188 4.05 1.59 -17.84
CA SER A 188 4.28 2.81 -18.63
C SER A 188 3.01 3.55 -19.05
N SER A 189 1.86 2.86 -19.10
CA SER A 189 0.56 3.48 -19.37
C SER A 189 0.11 4.45 -18.28
N GLU A 190 0.52 4.24 -17.03
CA GLU A 190 0.11 5.03 -15.85
C GLU A 190 1.29 5.81 -15.25
N PHE A 191 2.18 6.32 -16.12
CA PHE A 191 3.33 7.16 -15.76
C PHE A 191 4.42 6.47 -14.92
N GLY A 192 4.41 5.13 -14.84
CA GLY A 192 5.36 4.33 -14.05
C GLY A 192 4.88 4.07 -12.62
N GLY A 193 5.51 3.09 -11.98
CA GLY A 193 5.32 2.80 -10.55
C GLY A 193 6.28 3.59 -9.67
N TYR A 194 5.96 3.69 -8.38
CA TYR A 194 6.74 4.41 -7.38
C TYR A 194 6.62 3.75 -6.01
N THR A 195 7.75 3.36 -5.41
CA THR A 195 7.85 2.98 -3.98
C THR A 195 6.69 2.08 -3.54
N HIS A 196 6.57 0.91 -4.18
CA HIS A 196 5.47 0.00 -3.88
C HIS A 196 5.74 -0.74 -2.56
N CYS A 197 5.16 -0.24 -1.47
CA CYS A 197 5.28 -0.82 -0.13
C CYS A 197 4.28 -2.00 0.03
N ALA A 198 3.27 -1.93 0.90
CA ALA A 198 2.31 -3.01 1.11
C ALA A 198 1.13 -3.05 0.10
N GLY A 199 0.24 -4.02 0.31
CA GLY A 199 -0.88 -4.31 -0.58
C GLY A 199 -1.68 -5.53 -0.13
N MET A 200 -2.71 -5.89 -0.89
CA MET A 200 -3.54 -7.07 -0.64
C MET A 200 -4.02 -7.77 -1.92
N VAL A 201 -4.50 -9.01 -1.78
CA VAL A 201 -5.32 -9.67 -2.80
C VAL A 201 -6.77 -9.24 -2.63
N THR A 202 -7.36 -8.63 -3.65
CA THR A 202 -8.76 -8.16 -3.60
C THR A 202 -9.76 -9.33 -3.57
N PRO A 203 -11.02 -9.08 -3.15
CA PRO A 203 -12.11 -10.07 -3.27
C PRO A 203 -12.38 -10.55 -4.71
N TRP A 204 -11.84 -9.90 -5.74
CA TRP A 204 -11.94 -10.28 -7.16
C TRP A 204 -10.63 -10.83 -7.75
N ASN A 205 -9.66 -11.19 -6.90
CA ASN A 205 -8.41 -11.87 -7.26
C ASN A 205 -7.48 -11.03 -8.17
N THR A 206 -7.37 -9.74 -7.88
CA THR A 206 -6.31 -8.84 -8.36
C THR A 206 -5.32 -8.55 -7.23
N HIS A 207 -4.12 -8.07 -7.59
CA HIS A 207 -3.17 -7.48 -6.65
C HIS A 207 -3.47 -5.97 -6.56
N LEU A 208 -3.82 -5.51 -5.36
CA LEU A 208 -4.00 -4.10 -5.03
C LEU A 208 -2.79 -3.68 -4.22
N GLY A 209 -1.88 -2.94 -4.85
CA GLY A 209 -0.65 -2.46 -4.24
C GLY A 209 -0.81 -1.07 -3.62
N SER A 210 0.32 -0.39 -3.46
CA SER A 210 0.39 0.99 -2.98
C SER A 210 1.51 1.77 -3.68
N GLU A 211 1.59 3.07 -3.41
CA GLU A 211 2.75 3.92 -3.70
C GLU A 211 2.97 4.83 -2.50
N GLU A 212 4.09 4.64 -1.80
CA GLU A 212 4.44 5.33 -0.56
C GLU A 212 5.34 6.55 -0.82
N TYR A 213 5.42 7.47 0.16
CA TYR A 213 6.20 8.71 0.21
C TYR A 213 5.92 9.69 -0.94
N GLU A 214 4.68 10.14 -1.08
CA GLU A 214 4.27 10.94 -2.23
C GLU A 214 5.06 12.27 -2.31
N PRO A 215 5.74 12.57 -3.44
CA PRO A 215 6.60 13.76 -3.53
C PRO A 215 5.85 15.06 -3.23
N ASN A 216 6.38 15.90 -2.34
CA ASN A 216 5.76 17.18 -2.02
C ASN A 216 5.83 18.14 -3.21
N ALA A 217 4.72 18.29 -3.94
CA ALA A 217 4.64 19.11 -5.16
C ALA A 217 4.84 20.62 -4.93
N ARG A 218 4.86 21.06 -3.66
CA ARG A 218 5.17 22.43 -3.24
C ARG A 218 6.66 22.63 -2.88
N LEU A 219 7.46 21.56 -2.75
CA LEU A 219 8.86 21.68 -2.35
C LEU A 219 9.60 22.65 -3.26
N ASP A 220 10.50 23.45 -2.67
CA ASP A 220 11.26 24.53 -3.32
C ASP A 220 10.40 25.61 -4.00
N SER A 221 9.11 25.71 -3.65
CA SER A 221 8.13 26.54 -4.34
C SER A 221 8.04 26.21 -5.83
N GLN A 222 7.94 24.92 -6.17
CA GLN A 222 7.82 24.42 -7.55
C GLN A 222 6.69 25.09 -8.34
N THR A 223 7.04 26.15 -9.08
CA THR A 223 6.19 26.78 -10.10
C THR A 223 6.38 26.17 -11.50
N SER A 224 7.18 25.10 -11.61
CA SER A 224 7.48 24.41 -12.86
C SER A 224 7.88 22.95 -12.62
N VAL A 225 7.48 22.07 -13.52
CA VAL A 225 7.78 20.62 -13.48
C VAL A 225 9.28 20.36 -13.63
N GLY A 226 9.92 19.78 -12.61
CA GLY A 226 11.39 19.64 -12.56
C GLY A 226 11.89 18.58 -11.58
N LYS A 227 13.22 18.53 -11.45
CA LYS A 227 13.93 17.97 -10.27
C LYS A 227 13.89 19.00 -9.13
N THR A 228 14.12 18.53 -7.90
CA THR A 228 13.97 19.31 -6.65
C THR A 228 15.16 19.08 -5.72
N ASP A 229 15.17 19.67 -4.53
CA ASP A 229 16.12 19.31 -3.47
C ASP A 229 15.76 17.97 -2.78
N ASP A 230 14.59 17.38 -3.06
CA ASP A 230 14.28 15.99 -2.69
C ASP A 230 14.97 14.99 -3.63
N THR A 231 16.02 14.36 -3.11
CA THR A 231 16.78 13.30 -3.78
C THR A 231 16.00 12.01 -3.98
N PHE A 232 14.99 11.74 -3.16
CA PHE A 232 14.16 10.53 -3.21
C PHE A 232 13.19 10.63 -4.41
N TYR A 233 12.43 11.72 -4.55
CA TYR A 233 11.70 12.01 -5.80
C TYR A 233 12.61 12.09 -7.03
N ASN A 234 13.79 12.71 -6.92
CA ASN A 234 14.73 12.74 -8.06
C ASN A 234 15.18 11.33 -8.50
N ALA A 235 15.11 10.31 -7.64
CA ALA A 235 15.46 8.93 -7.97
C ALA A 235 14.47 8.25 -8.93
N THR A 236 13.28 8.80 -9.19
CA THR A 236 12.40 8.30 -10.29
C THR A 236 12.90 8.71 -11.68
N PHE A 237 13.85 9.64 -11.77
CA PHE A 237 14.29 10.22 -13.04
C PHE A 237 14.78 9.19 -14.08
N PRO A 238 15.48 8.10 -13.71
CA PRO A 238 15.94 7.09 -14.65
C PRO A 238 14.81 6.36 -15.41
N PHE A 239 13.60 6.29 -14.84
CA PHE A 239 12.43 5.75 -15.55
C PHE A 239 12.11 6.54 -16.82
N TRP A 240 12.27 7.86 -16.77
CA TRP A 240 11.90 8.77 -17.86
C TRP A 240 13.00 8.92 -18.91
N THR A 241 14.27 8.74 -18.53
CA THR A 241 15.43 8.97 -19.40
C THR A 241 16.11 7.71 -19.92
N GLY A 242 15.82 6.54 -19.33
CA GLY A 242 16.58 5.30 -19.60
C GLY A 242 18.01 5.33 -19.04
N SER A 243 18.34 6.27 -18.14
CA SER A 243 19.69 6.47 -17.61
C SER A 243 19.67 6.79 -16.11
N VAL A 244 20.51 6.09 -15.35
CA VAL A 244 20.77 6.36 -13.93
C VAL A 244 21.60 7.65 -13.73
N ASP A 245 22.01 8.32 -14.81
CA ASP A 245 22.76 9.58 -14.76
C ASP A 245 21.92 10.78 -14.30
N SER A 246 22.34 11.36 -13.17
CA SER A 246 21.76 12.56 -12.58
C SER A 246 21.93 13.85 -13.40
N ALA A 247 22.86 13.90 -14.36
CA ALA A 247 23.26 15.13 -15.05
C ALA A 247 22.26 15.68 -16.08
N GLN A 248 21.24 14.91 -16.49
CA GLN A 248 20.24 15.39 -17.45
C GLN A 248 19.14 16.23 -16.76
N ASN A 249 18.63 17.24 -17.44
CA ASN A 249 17.49 18.04 -16.98
C ASN A 249 16.17 17.31 -17.23
N ASN A 250 15.15 17.59 -16.42
CA ASN A 250 13.79 17.15 -16.71
C ASN A 250 13.20 17.92 -17.89
N ASP A 251 12.48 17.22 -18.78
CA ASP A 251 11.62 17.86 -19.78
C ASP A 251 10.23 18.08 -19.16
N PRO A 252 9.77 19.33 -18.97
CA PRO A 252 8.45 19.59 -18.40
C PRO A 252 7.29 18.95 -19.17
N ALA A 253 7.44 18.72 -20.48
CA ALA A 253 6.40 18.15 -21.33
C ALA A 253 6.40 16.61 -21.36
N THR A 254 7.54 15.95 -21.11
CA THR A 254 7.67 14.49 -21.32
C THR A 254 8.33 13.70 -20.18
N GLY A 255 8.96 14.34 -19.20
CA GLY A 255 9.68 13.68 -18.10
C GLY A 255 8.85 13.44 -16.83
N MET A 256 9.46 13.47 -15.65
CA MET A 256 8.80 13.29 -14.33
C MET A 256 7.87 14.46 -13.96
N ASN A 257 6.90 14.20 -13.07
CA ASN A 257 6.10 15.19 -12.34
C ASN A 257 5.71 14.61 -10.94
N PRO A 258 5.67 15.39 -9.85
CA PRO A 258 5.32 14.91 -8.51
C PRO A 258 3.98 14.17 -8.40
N TYR A 259 2.97 14.60 -9.16
CA TYR A 259 1.60 14.06 -9.12
C TYR A 259 1.43 12.73 -9.89
N PHE A 260 2.48 12.20 -10.51
CA PHE A 260 2.44 10.86 -11.12
C PHE A 260 2.44 9.72 -10.10
N TYR A 261 2.78 10.01 -8.84
CA TYR A 261 3.09 9.03 -7.81
C TYR A 261 2.30 9.27 -6.52
N GLY A 262 2.18 8.25 -5.68
CA GLY A 262 1.42 8.29 -4.42
C GLY A 262 -0.03 7.84 -4.58
N TRP A 263 -0.30 6.93 -5.51
CA TRP A 263 -1.63 6.39 -5.80
C TRP A 263 -1.75 4.92 -5.41
N ILE A 264 -2.96 4.36 -5.43
CA ILE A 264 -3.18 2.91 -5.25
C ILE A 264 -3.16 2.23 -6.63
N PRO A 265 -2.14 1.42 -6.98
CA PRO A 265 -2.13 0.62 -8.19
C PRO A 265 -2.93 -0.67 -8.03
N GLU A 266 -3.61 -1.10 -9.10
CA GLU A 266 -4.20 -2.43 -9.20
C GLU A 266 -3.70 -3.13 -10.47
N VAL A 267 -3.40 -4.43 -10.37
CA VAL A 267 -3.05 -5.28 -11.52
C VAL A 267 -3.64 -6.68 -11.40
N LYS A 268 -4.00 -7.28 -12.53
CA LYS A 268 -4.43 -8.68 -12.57
C LYS A 268 -3.26 -9.61 -12.33
N ALA A 269 -3.55 -10.77 -11.77
CA ALA A 269 -2.58 -11.83 -11.57
C ALA A 269 -1.90 -12.30 -12.88
N ASP A 270 -2.53 -12.14 -14.05
CA ASP A 270 -1.89 -12.43 -15.34
C ASP A 270 -0.82 -11.40 -15.75
N GLY A 271 -0.67 -10.30 -15.00
CA GLY A 271 0.23 -9.18 -15.27
C GLY A 271 -0.35 -8.11 -16.20
N THR A 272 -1.63 -8.23 -16.58
CA THR A 272 -2.30 -7.27 -17.48
C THR A 272 -3.16 -6.27 -16.72
N GLY A 273 -3.41 -5.12 -17.35
CA GLY A 273 -4.35 -4.12 -16.85
C GLY A 273 -3.87 -3.39 -15.60
N PHE A 274 -2.57 -3.12 -15.48
CA PHE A 274 -2.04 -2.19 -14.48
C PHE A 274 -2.77 -0.84 -14.60
N THR A 275 -3.38 -0.40 -13.51
CA THR A 275 -4.11 0.86 -13.40
C THR A 275 -3.80 1.53 -12.07
N LYS A 276 -4.08 2.84 -11.94
CA LYS A 276 -3.99 3.58 -10.68
C LYS A 276 -5.35 4.16 -10.33
N HIS A 277 -5.80 3.97 -9.09
CA HIS A 277 -7.10 4.44 -8.61
C HIS A 277 -7.04 5.89 -8.14
N TYR A 278 -6.95 6.82 -9.09
CA TYR A 278 -6.88 8.26 -8.84
C TYR A 278 -8.06 8.81 -8.01
N SER A 279 -9.23 8.18 -8.09
CA SER A 279 -10.42 8.54 -7.30
C SER A 279 -10.28 8.25 -5.80
N MET A 280 -9.32 7.40 -5.40
CA MET A 280 -8.99 7.11 -3.99
C MET A 280 -8.08 8.18 -3.35
N GLY A 281 -7.53 9.10 -4.15
CA GLY A 281 -6.70 10.21 -3.69
C GLY A 281 -5.23 9.85 -3.51
N ARG A 282 -4.39 10.89 -3.56
CA ARG A 282 -2.94 10.83 -3.45
C ARG A 282 -2.46 11.14 -2.04
N VAL A 283 -1.74 10.20 -1.42
CA VAL A 283 -1.02 10.31 -0.13
C VAL A 283 0.13 9.28 -0.12
N SER A 284 0.81 9.12 1.01
CA SER A 284 1.86 8.13 1.22
C SER A 284 1.20 6.80 1.57
N HIS A 285 0.65 6.09 0.58
CA HIS A 285 -0.14 4.90 0.87
C HIS A 285 0.76 3.76 1.32
N GLU A 286 0.56 3.25 2.54
CA GLU A 286 1.09 1.94 2.91
C GLU A 286 0.30 0.84 2.19
N LEU A 287 -1.03 0.81 2.40
CA LEU A 287 -1.94 -0.07 1.65
C LEU A 287 -3.37 0.46 1.55
N ALA A 288 -4.08 -0.06 0.56
CA ALA A 288 -5.53 -0.08 0.51
C ALA A 288 -6.08 -1.43 0.99
N TYR A 289 -6.98 -1.43 1.98
CA TYR A 289 -7.68 -2.62 2.46
C TYR A 289 -9.16 -2.61 2.07
N VAL A 290 -9.54 -3.47 1.12
CA VAL A 290 -10.92 -3.63 0.62
C VAL A 290 -11.75 -4.51 1.57
N MET A 291 -12.87 -3.97 2.02
CA MET A 291 -13.81 -4.64 2.93
C MET A 291 -14.71 -5.65 2.20
N PRO A 292 -15.36 -6.60 2.92
CA PRO A 292 -16.17 -7.65 2.28
C PRO A 292 -17.42 -7.19 1.51
N ASP A 293 -17.82 -5.91 1.57
CA ASP A 293 -18.84 -5.35 0.67
C ASP A 293 -18.32 -5.10 -0.76
N GLN A 294 -17.01 -5.26 -0.98
CA GLN A 294 -16.31 -4.99 -2.24
C GLN A 294 -16.44 -3.54 -2.73
N LYS A 295 -16.74 -2.60 -1.81
CA LYS A 295 -16.98 -1.17 -2.09
C LYS A 295 -16.18 -0.26 -1.17
N THR A 296 -16.17 -0.58 0.11
CA THR A 296 -15.47 0.21 1.12
C THR A 296 -14.01 -0.22 1.12
N ALA A 297 -13.09 0.72 0.98
CA ALA A 297 -11.66 0.49 1.12
C ALA A 297 -11.09 1.47 2.15
N TYR A 298 -10.28 0.97 3.07
CA TYR A 298 -9.51 1.80 4.00
C TYR A 298 -8.12 2.07 3.44
N LEU A 299 -7.59 3.25 3.72
CA LEU A 299 -6.32 3.73 3.20
C LEU A 299 -5.48 4.23 4.37
N SER A 300 -4.34 3.58 4.60
CA SER A 300 -3.29 4.07 5.49
C SER A 300 -2.46 5.16 4.82
N ASP A 301 -1.81 5.99 5.63
CA ASP A 301 -0.97 7.10 5.22
C ASP A 301 0.29 7.04 6.11
N ASP A 302 1.43 6.66 5.53
CA ASP A 302 2.70 6.50 6.22
C ASP A 302 3.63 7.69 5.99
N GLY A 303 3.81 8.51 7.02
CA GLY A 303 4.94 9.41 7.06
C GLY A 303 5.01 10.17 8.38
N THR A 304 4.46 11.39 8.37
CA THR A 304 4.31 12.23 9.55
C THR A 304 3.25 13.29 9.29
N ASN A 305 2.35 13.49 10.27
CA ASN A 305 1.18 14.36 10.15
C ASN A 305 0.19 13.84 9.11
N ASP A 306 -0.03 12.53 9.21
CA ASP A 306 -0.75 11.69 8.27
C ASP A 306 -2.25 11.70 8.57
N GLY A 307 -3.05 11.45 7.54
CA GLY A 307 -4.48 11.21 7.69
C GLY A 307 -4.81 9.74 7.91
N PHE A 308 -6.10 9.42 7.97
CA PHE A 308 -6.59 8.06 7.76
C PHE A 308 -7.87 8.15 6.94
N TYR A 309 -7.94 7.40 5.83
CA TYR A 309 -8.99 7.61 4.84
C TYR A 309 -9.81 6.35 4.59
N LYS A 310 -11.00 6.57 4.04
CA LYS A 310 -11.95 5.55 3.64
C LYS A 310 -12.56 5.97 2.31
N PHE A 311 -12.38 5.14 1.29
CA PHE A 311 -13.06 5.26 0.01
C PHE A 311 -14.31 4.38 0.00
N VAL A 312 -15.38 4.84 -0.64
CA VAL A 312 -16.60 4.04 -0.85
C VAL A 312 -16.96 4.10 -2.33
N ALA A 313 -16.73 2.98 -3.03
CA ALA A 313 -16.98 2.85 -4.46
C ALA A 313 -18.47 2.84 -4.81
N ASP A 314 -18.82 3.42 -5.96
CA ASP A 314 -20.18 3.45 -6.50
C ASP A 314 -20.70 2.03 -6.78
N LYS A 315 -19.80 1.12 -7.16
CA LYS A 315 -20.11 -0.26 -7.56
C LYS A 315 -19.19 -1.25 -6.86
N ALA A 316 -19.73 -2.43 -6.55
CA ALA A 316 -18.97 -3.51 -5.94
C ALA A 316 -18.01 -4.15 -6.96
N GLY A 317 -16.75 -4.35 -6.57
CA GLY A 317 -15.69 -4.90 -7.42
C GLY A 317 -15.19 -3.94 -8.50
N ASP A 318 -15.28 -2.63 -8.25
CA ASP A 318 -14.95 -1.59 -9.22
C ASP A 318 -14.56 -0.30 -8.48
N LEU A 319 -13.26 -0.12 -8.21
CA LEU A 319 -12.74 1.01 -7.44
C LEU A 319 -12.64 2.31 -8.27
N SER A 320 -13.07 2.31 -9.54
CA SER A 320 -12.79 3.41 -10.48
C SER A 320 -13.59 4.70 -10.27
N ALA A 321 -14.63 4.68 -9.43
CA ALA A 321 -15.40 5.85 -9.06
C ALA A 321 -16.05 5.69 -7.68
N GLY A 322 -16.08 6.77 -6.91
CA GLY A 322 -16.63 6.74 -5.55
C GLY A 322 -16.36 7.99 -4.74
N THR A 323 -16.75 7.93 -3.46
CA THR A 323 -16.56 9.04 -2.51
C THR A 323 -15.42 8.75 -1.55
N LEU A 324 -14.45 9.66 -1.47
CA LEU A 324 -13.37 9.62 -0.50
C LEU A 324 -13.77 10.34 0.79
N TYR A 325 -13.33 9.81 1.93
CA TYR A 325 -13.55 10.39 3.25
C TYR A 325 -12.26 10.39 4.06
N ALA A 326 -12.02 11.44 4.84
CA ALA A 326 -10.98 11.48 5.86
C ALA A 326 -11.57 11.33 7.27
N ALA A 327 -10.81 10.70 8.16
CA ALA A 327 -11.20 10.53 9.56
C ALA A 327 -11.02 11.84 10.36
N LYS A 328 -11.97 12.11 11.25
CA LYS A 328 -11.85 13.08 12.33
C LYS A 328 -11.91 12.34 13.66
N PHE A 329 -10.81 12.43 14.40
CA PHE A 329 -10.63 11.79 15.70
C PHE A 329 -11.22 12.67 16.80
N THR A 330 -11.64 12.05 17.89
CA THR A 330 -11.96 12.74 19.14
C THR A 330 -11.45 11.87 20.28
N GLN A 331 -10.39 12.36 20.95
CA GLN A 331 -9.75 11.61 22.03
C GLN A 331 -10.68 11.47 23.24
N THR A 332 -10.81 10.24 23.72
CA THR A 332 -11.62 9.87 24.89
C THR A 332 -10.76 9.36 26.05
N ASP A 333 -9.58 8.85 25.76
CA ASP A 333 -8.60 8.32 26.71
C ASP A 333 -7.19 8.55 26.14
N ALA A 334 -6.22 8.90 27.00
CA ALA A 334 -4.81 9.11 26.64
C ALA A 334 -3.89 7.96 27.11
N THR A 335 -4.42 6.99 27.85
CA THR A 335 -3.62 5.95 28.51
C THR A 335 -3.15 4.89 27.52
N ALA A 336 -1.87 4.51 27.62
CA ALA A 336 -1.25 3.39 26.90
C ALA A 336 -1.36 3.41 25.35
N GLY A 337 -1.45 4.60 24.73
CA GLY A 337 -1.72 4.79 23.29
C GLY A 337 -3.14 5.31 23.01
N GLY A 338 -4.00 5.30 24.03
CA GLY A 338 -5.26 6.04 24.03
C GLY A 338 -6.41 5.36 23.28
N LYS A 339 -7.54 6.09 23.27
CA LYS A 339 -8.80 5.67 22.64
C LYS A 339 -9.52 6.87 22.07
N PHE A 340 -10.11 6.70 20.89
CA PHE A 340 -10.78 7.77 20.16
C PHE A 340 -12.14 7.28 19.64
N THR A 341 -13.11 8.19 19.54
CA THR A 341 -14.25 8.01 18.64
C THR A 341 -13.93 8.61 17.28
N LEU A 342 -14.39 7.97 16.20
CA LEU A 342 -14.15 8.40 14.82
C LEU A 342 -15.43 8.96 14.19
N SER A 343 -15.25 9.98 13.37
CA SER A 343 -16.26 10.47 12.43
C SER A 343 -15.62 10.69 11.05
N TRP A 344 -16.43 10.80 10.00
CA TRP A 344 -15.95 10.79 8.61
C TRP A 344 -16.36 12.06 7.87
N ILE A 345 -15.38 12.79 7.36
CA ILE A 345 -15.56 14.01 6.57
C ILE A 345 -15.41 13.64 5.10
N SER A 346 -16.43 13.93 4.28
CA SER A 346 -16.35 13.66 2.84
C SER A 346 -15.40 14.65 2.16
N LEU A 347 -14.51 14.12 1.33
CA LEU A 347 -13.64 14.88 0.42
C LEU A 347 -14.21 14.89 -1.01
N GLY A 348 -15.53 14.73 -1.16
CA GLY A 348 -16.22 14.69 -2.45
C GLY A 348 -16.16 13.33 -3.17
N HIS A 349 -16.98 13.22 -4.21
CA HIS A 349 -16.97 12.12 -5.19
C HIS A 349 -16.00 12.45 -6.34
N ALA A 350 -15.36 11.43 -6.91
CA ALA A 350 -14.54 11.56 -8.12
C ALA A 350 -14.47 10.23 -8.87
N ASP A 351 -14.02 10.26 -10.13
CA ASP A 351 -13.69 9.08 -10.94
C ASP A 351 -12.23 9.10 -11.44
N ASP A 352 -11.66 7.92 -11.66
CA ASP A 352 -10.27 7.74 -12.06
C ASP A 352 -9.95 8.45 -13.38
N ALA A 353 -10.87 8.42 -14.36
CA ALA A 353 -10.60 8.94 -15.70
C ALA A 353 -10.53 10.47 -15.71
N THR A 354 -11.39 11.14 -14.94
CA THR A 354 -11.38 12.59 -14.76
C THR A 354 -10.09 13.05 -14.06
N ILE A 355 -9.72 12.47 -12.92
CA ILE A 355 -8.52 12.88 -12.18
C ILE A 355 -7.24 12.53 -12.96
N ARG A 356 -7.17 11.36 -13.61
CA ARG A 356 -6.06 10.98 -14.50
C ARG A 356 -5.87 11.97 -15.64
N ALA A 357 -6.95 12.53 -16.19
CA ALA A 357 -6.88 13.53 -17.24
C ALA A 357 -6.30 14.87 -16.74
N GLU A 358 -6.50 15.22 -15.46
CA GLU A 358 -5.83 16.35 -14.82
C GLU A 358 -4.34 16.06 -14.56
N VAL A 359 -4.01 14.89 -13.99
CA VAL A 359 -2.62 14.44 -13.78
C VAL A 359 -1.82 14.45 -15.09
N ALA A 360 -2.43 14.01 -16.20
CA ALA A 360 -1.82 14.01 -17.53
C ALA A 360 -1.46 15.41 -18.07
N LYS A 361 -2.06 16.49 -17.54
CA LYS A 361 -1.68 17.88 -17.89
C LYS A 361 -0.38 18.32 -17.22
N ARG A 362 0.13 17.54 -16.25
CA ARG A 362 1.34 17.82 -15.45
C ARG A 362 1.22 19.16 -14.68
N PRO A 363 0.18 19.33 -13.85
CA PRO A 363 0.01 20.55 -13.07
C PRO A 363 1.17 20.76 -12.10
N VAL A 364 1.28 21.99 -11.58
CA VAL A 364 2.14 22.35 -10.44
C VAL A 364 1.30 22.77 -9.25
N PHE A 365 1.86 22.82 -8.04
CA PHE A 365 1.12 23.20 -6.83
C PHE A 365 0.38 24.54 -6.96
N ASP A 366 1.03 25.51 -7.59
CA ASP A 366 0.47 26.84 -7.84
C ASP A 366 -0.73 26.83 -8.81
N ASP A 367 -1.02 25.76 -9.56
CA ASP A 367 -2.27 25.67 -10.34
C ASP A 367 -3.49 25.42 -9.45
N LEU A 368 -3.30 24.73 -8.32
CA LEU A 368 -4.35 24.29 -7.40
C LEU A 368 -4.60 25.32 -6.28
N PHE A 369 -3.55 25.92 -5.73
CA PHE A 369 -3.61 26.74 -4.52
C PHE A 369 -3.03 28.15 -4.71
N ALA A 370 -3.53 29.08 -3.91
CA ALA A 370 -2.78 30.27 -3.50
C ALA A 370 -2.19 30.03 -2.11
N THR A 371 -1.03 30.66 -1.82
CA THR A 371 -0.34 30.54 -0.52
C THR A 371 -0.17 31.90 0.14
N ALA A 372 -0.08 31.89 1.47
CA ALA A 372 0.27 33.06 2.27
C ALA A 372 1.30 32.70 3.36
N THR A 373 2.03 33.71 3.83
CA THR A 373 2.92 33.57 4.99
C THR A 373 2.09 33.67 6.28
N PRO A 374 2.15 32.67 7.19
CA PRO A 374 1.54 32.79 8.51
C PRO A 374 2.19 33.91 9.33
N ASP A 375 1.42 34.56 10.21
CA ASP A 375 1.99 35.52 11.17
C ASP A 375 2.95 34.80 12.14
N ALA A 376 4.20 35.28 12.21
CA ALA A 376 5.28 34.61 12.93
C ALA A 376 5.13 34.56 14.46
N THR A 377 4.16 35.28 15.04
CA THR A 377 3.93 35.33 16.50
C THR A 377 2.69 34.55 16.90
N THR A 378 1.62 34.65 16.11
CA THR A 378 0.29 34.10 16.40
C THR A 378 -0.03 32.84 15.59
N ASN A 379 0.78 32.50 14.59
CA ASN A 379 0.52 31.47 13.59
C ASN A 379 -0.81 31.68 12.84
N ALA A 380 -1.33 32.91 12.81
CA ALA A 380 -2.59 33.22 12.12
C ALA A 380 -2.37 33.35 10.61
N CYS A 381 -3.35 32.91 9.82
CA CYS A 381 -3.38 33.18 8.38
C CYS A 381 -4.11 34.50 8.08
N PRO A 382 -3.83 35.13 6.92
CA PRO A 382 -4.66 36.21 6.41
C PRO A 382 -6.11 35.77 6.20
N ALA A 383 -7.02 36.74 6.06
CA ALA A 383 -8.41 36.46 5.68
C ALA A 383 -8.47 35.64 4.37
N ASP A 384 -9.47 34.76 4.30
CA ASP A 384 -9.74 33.85 3.17
C ASP A 384 -8.69 32.75 2.92
N PHE A 385 -7.64 32.64 3.75
CA PHE A 385 -6.71 31.50 3.80
C PHE A 385 -7.03 30.59 4.98
N THR A 386 -7.01 29.28 4.74
CA THR A 386 -7.17 28.25 5.77
C THR A 386 -5.81 27.90 6.36
N ARG A 387 -5.73 27.83 7.69
CA ARG A 387 -4.55 27.36 8.41
C ARG A 387 -4.59 25.84 8.53
N ILE A 388 -3.51 25.18 8.13
CA ILE A 388 -3.35 23.72 8.29
C ILE A 388 -1.97 23.37 8.84
N ASN A 389 -1.84 22.14 9.34
CA ASN A 389 -0.55 21.50 9.57
C ASN A 389 -0.61 20.07 9.03
N THR A 390 0.32 19.74 8.14
CA THR A 390 0.55 18.42 7.54
C THR A 390 2.05 18.12 7.59
N GLU A 391 2.56 17.12 6.88
CA GLU A 391 4.00 16.83 6.80
C GLU A 391 4.87 18.06 6.42
N ALA A 392 4.34 18.93 5.55
CA ALA A 392 4.95 20.20 5.14
C ALA A 392 5.06 21.23 6.31
N GLY A 393 4.38 20.99 7.43
CA GLY A 393 4.26 21.86 8.59
C GLY A 393 3.12 22.86 8.45
N LEU A 394 3.23 23.98 9.17
CA LEU A 394 2.25 25.08 9.16
C LEU A 394 2.17 25.76 7.78
N GLU A 395 1.01 25.68 7.14
CA GLU A 395 0.72 26.35 5.87
C GLU A 395 -0.57 27.20 5.96
N CYS A 396 -0.60 28.30 5.18
CA CYS A 396 -1.80 29.09 4.95
C CYS A 396 -2.19 28.95 3.47
N LEU A 397 -3.26 28.20 3.19
CA LEU A 397 -3.66 27.82 1.83
C LEU A 397 -5.07 28.30 1.48
N GLN A 398 -5.28 28.65 0.22
CA GLN A 398 -6.58 28.91 -0.36
C GLN A 398 -6.70 28.12 -1.67
N ILE A 399 -7.73 27.28 -1.79
CA ILE A 399 -8.01 26.55 -3.04
C ILE A 399 -8.43 27.56 -4.11
N LYS A 400 -7.89 27.45 -5.32
CA LYS A 400 -8.28 28.29 -6.46
C LYS A 400 -9.67 27.88 -6.96
N THR A 401 -10.47 28.86 -7.39
CA THR A 401 -11.86 28.67 -7.81
C THR A 401 -12.01 27.53 -8.82
N GLY A 402 -12.77 26.50 -8.45
CA GLY A 402 -13.06 25.34 -9.31
C GLY A 402 -12.03 24.23 -9.27
N MET A 403 -10.96 24.36 -8.46
CA MET A 403 -9.95 23.32 -8.26
C MET A 403 -10.28 22.35 -7.12
N ASP A 404 -11.42 22.50 -6.42
CA ASP A 404 -11.78 21.73 -5.23
C ASP A 404 -11.68 20.21 -5.43
N GLU A 405 -12.25 19.68 -6.52
CA GLU A 405 -12.20 18.25 -6.85
C GLU A 405 -10.75 17.77 -7.11
N VAL A 406 -10.00 18.52 -7.92
CA VAL A 406 -8.60 18.21 -8.27
C VAL A 406 -7.70 18.26 -7.03
N ALA A 407 -7.85 19.31 -6.21
CA ALA A 407 -7.12 19.49 -4.96
C ALA A 407 -7.44 18.38 -3.95
N SER A 408 -8.69 17.92 -3.89
CA SER A 408 -9.11 16.82 -3.01
C SER A 408 -8.50 15.46 -3.36
N ARG A 409 -7.83 15.34 -4.52
CA ARG A 409 -7.20 14.09 -4.98
C ARG A 409 -5.70 14.20 -5.24
N LEU A 410 -5.19 15.34 -5.70
CA LEU A 410 -3.75 15.54 -5.90
C LEU A 410 -3.03 15.97 -4.61
N GLU A 411 -3.74 16.63 -3.70
CA GLU A 411 -3.23 17.20 -2.45
C GLU A 411 -4.13 16.80 -1.27
N THR A 412 -4.51 15.52 -1.24
CA THR A 412 -5.52 14.93 -0.36
C THR A 412 -5.28 15.26 1.12
N ARG A 413 -4.04 15.10 1.61
CA ARG A 413 -3.66 15.37 3.01
C ARG A 413 -3.90 16.83 3.39
N ARG A 414 -3.53 17.78 2.50
CA ARG A 414 -3.78 19.22 2.68
C ARG A 414 -5.27 19.55 2.62
N TYR A 415 -6.00 19.00 1.63
CA TYR A 415 -7.43 19.22 1.48
C TYR A 415 -8.22 18.69 2.68
N ALA A 416 -7.89 17.50 3.19
CA ALA A 416 -8.47 16.91 4.39
C ALA A 416 -8.27 17.80 5.63
N ALA A 417 -7.03 18.30 5.84
CA ALA A 417 -6.74 19.24 6.91
C ALA A 417 -7.56 20.54 6.77
N MET A 418 -7.72 21.09 5.56
CA MET A 418 -8.56 22.27 5.30
C MET A 418 -10.04 22.02 5.60
N MET A 419 -10.53 20.80 5.39
CA MET A 419 -11.90 20.38 5.75
C MET A 419 -12.05 20.04 7.25
N GLY A 420 -10.97 20.14 8.04
CA GLY A 420 -10.98 19.92 9.49
C GLY A 420 -10.80 18.48 9.94
N ALA A 421 -10.35 17.58 9.06
CA ALA A 421 -9.97 16.21 9.41
C ALA A 421 -8.72 16.18 10.32
N THR A 422 -8.42 15.03 10.91
CA THR A 422 -7.22 14.85 11.71
C THR A 422 -6.05 14.46 10.81
N THR A 423 -4.97 15.24 10.83
CA THR A 423 -3.72 15.03 10.08
C THR A 423 -2.52 15.04 11.03
N GLU A 424 -2.63 14.21 12.07
CA GLU A 424 -1.74 14.16 13.23
C GLU A 424 -1.13 12.77 13.45
N LEU A 425 -1.57 11.77 12.68
CA LEU A 425 -1.03 10.41 12.75
C LEU A 425 0.41 10.39 12.25
N ARG A 426 1.09 9.28 12.53
CA ARG A 426 2.49 9.09 12.15
C ARG A 426 2.77 7.62 11.85
N LYS A 427 3.19 7.32 10.62
CA LYS A 427 3.43 5.95 10.12
C LYS A 427 2.23 5.05 10.39
N THR A 428 1.12 5.38 9.72
CA THR A 428 -0.07 4.52 9.74
C THR A 428 0.15 3.42 8.72
N GLU A 429 0.45 2.23 9.21
CA GLU A 429 1.04 1.16 8.41
C GLU A 429 -0.01 0.07 8.08
N GLY A 430 0.30 -1.20 8.35
CA GLY A 430 -0.52 -2.35 8.01
C GLY A 430 -1.97 -2.28 8.50
N ILE A 431 -2.88 -2.80 7.67
CA ILE A 431 -4.32 -2.92 7.94
C ILE A 431 -4.73 -4.38 7.74
N THR A 432 -5.58 -4.88 8.63
CA THR A 432 -6.23 -6.19 8.46
C THR A 432 -7.65 -6.19 9.05
N PHE A 433 -8.51 -7.14 8.65
CA PHE A 433 -9.90 -7.19 9.10
C PHE A 433 -10.31 -8.58 9.58
N ASP A 434 -10.87 -8.64 10.78
CA ASP A 434 -11.60 -9.81 11.25
C ASP A 434 -13.11 -9.65 10.99
N ALA A 435 -13.61 -10.44 10.04
CA ALA A 435 -15.03 -10.49 9.69
C ALA A 435 -15.92 -11.11 10.78
N ALA A 436 -15.38 -11.92 11.70
CA ALA A 436 -16.15 -12.55 12.77
C ALA A 436 -16.56 -11.54 13.85
N THR A 437 -15.64 -10.70 14.31
CA THR A 437 -15.93 -9.62 15.28
C THR A 437 -16.32 -8.29 14.63
N LYS A 438 -16.13 -8.14 13.32
CA LYS A 438 -16.23 -6.85 12.59
C LYS A 438 -15.27 -5.80 13.15
N THR A 439 -14.03 -6.22 13.36
CA THR A 439 -12.95 -5.36 13.85
C THR A 439 -11.87 -5.27 12.80
N MET A 440 -11.59 -4.06 12.35
CA MET A 440 -10.37 -3.77 11.60
C MET A 440 -9.24 -3.53 12.60
N TYR A 441 -8.03 -3.96 12.27
CA TYR A 441 -6.84 -3.66 13.03
C TYR A 441 -5.93 -2.80 12.17
N VAL A 442 -5.25 -1.84 12.79
CA VAL A 442 -4.32 -0.92 12.11
C VAL A 442 -3.05 -0.78 12.95
N ALA A 443 -1.90 -0.87 12.31
CA ALA A 443 -0.60 -0.65 12.92
C ALA A 443 -0.21 0.85 12.89
N ILE A 444 0.45 1.30 13.95
CA ILE A 444 1.06 2.62 14.05
C ILE A 444 2.49 2.39 14.52
N SER A 445 3.46 2.64 13.64
CA SER A 445 4.85 2.34 13.92
C SER A 445 5.41 3.14 15.09
N SER A 446 4.93 4.37 15.31
CA SER A 446 5.37 5.17 16.46
C SER A 446 4.38 6.25 16.84
N ILE A 447 4.18 6.44 18.14
CA ILE A 447 3.36 7.50 18.70
C ILE A 447 4.31 8.63 19.10
N GLU A 448 4.65 9.51 18.16
CA GLU A 448 5.45 10.72 18.38
C GLU A 448 5.01 11.84 17.42
N ARG A 449 5.63 13.02 17.52
CA ARG A 449 5.42 14.16 16.59
C ARG A 449 4.01 14.76 16.71
N GLY A 450 3.18 14.63 15.67
CA GLY A 450 1.83 15.21 15.62
C GLY A 450 0.86 14.55 16.60
N MET A 451 1.16 13.32 17.06
CA MET A 451 0.35 12.60 18.05
C MET A 451 0.59 13.06 19.50
N GLU A 452 1.55 13.96 19.74
CA GLU A 452 1.87 14.53 21.05
C GLU A 452 1.18 15.89 21.25
N ASP A 453 0.84 16.26 22.49
CA ASP A 453 0.06 17.47 22.81
C ASP A 453 0.81 18.79 22.47
N GLY A 454 0.68 19.26 21.22
CA GLY A 454 1.23 20.52 20.71
C GLY A 454 2.77 20.62 20.63
N TYR A 455 3.51 19.65 21.16
CA TYR A 455 4.97 19.68 21.21
C TYR A 455 5.56 18.26 21.25
N SER A 456 6.43 17.94 20.29
CA SER A 456 7.12 16.66 20.30
C SER A 456 8.23 16.63 21.34
N THR A 457 8.09 15.77 22.34
CA THR A 457 9.11 15.54 23.37
C THR A 457 10.33 14.81 22.82
N VAL A 458 10.15 13.92 21.85
CA VAL A 458 11.24 13.17 21.19
C VAL A 458 12.05 14.09 20.28
N LYS A 459 11.39 14.86 19.41
CA LYS A 459 12.06 15.77 18.44
C LYS A 459 12.35 17.16 18.99
N LYS A 460 11.80 17.52 20.16
CA LYS A 460 11.97 18.79 20.87
C LYS A 460 11.54 20.02 20.06
N THR A 461 10.39 19.92 19.40
CA THR A 461 9.85 20.99 18.53
C THR A 461 8.33 20.99 18.49
N ASP A 462 7.73 22.16 18.27
CA ASP A 462 6.30 22.36 18.03
C ASP A 462 5.90 22.12 16.56
N LYS A 463 6.87 21.97 15.63
CA LYS A 463 6.64 21.91 14.16
C LYS A 463 5.39 21.09 13.77
N TYR A 464 5.26 19.90 14.35
CA TYR A 464 4.31 18.86 13.97
C TYR A 464 2.87 19.10 14.42
N ASP A 465 2.57 20.10 15.24
CA ASP A 465 1.18 20.49 15.53
C ASP A 465 1.02 22.02 15.64
N LYS A 466 2.06 22.77 15.24
CA LYS A 466 2.05 24.22 15.20
C LYS A 466 0.91 24.73 14.32
N GLY A 467 -0.19 25.17 14.93
CA GLY A 467 -1.38 25.60 14.22
C GLY A 467 -2.24 24.49 13.62
N GLY A 468 -1.95 23.22 13.94
CA GLY A 468 -2.82 22.08 13.66
C GLY A 468 -4.09 22.08 14.51
N ASN A 469 -4.79 20.95 14.54
CA ASN A 469 -6.02 20.77 15.30
C ASN A 469 -5.75 20.34 16.75
N ASN A 470 -4.61 19.69 17.03
CA ASN A 470 -4.34 19.00 18.28
C ASN A 470 -5.51 18.09 18.70
N ASP A 471 -6.04 17.27 17.78
CA ASP A 471 -7.06 16.26 18.08
C ASP A 471 -6.48 15.12 18.94
N ILE A 472 -5.21 14.78 18.72
CA ILE A 472 -4.46 13.66 19.32
C ILE A 472 -3.44 14.20 20.33
N ARG A 473 -3.55 13.75 21.58
CA ARG A 473 -2.76 14.21 22.73
C ARG A 473 -2.29 13.02 23.54
N LEU A 474 -1.32 12.29 23.01
CA LEU A 474 -0.78 11.08 23.62
C LEU A 474 0.61 11.31 24.22
N PRO A 475 0.99 10.55 25.28
CA PRO A 475 2.39 10.41 25.67
C PRO A 475 3.18 9.71 24.56
N ALA A 476 4.41 10.14 24.32
CA ALA A 476 5.26 9.54 23.30
C ALA A 476 5.55 8.04 23.56
N ASN A 477 5.50 7.23 22.51
CA ASN A 477 5.96 5.85 22.49
C ASN A 477 6.67 5.56 21.16
N THR A 478 7.99 5.47 21.22
CA THR A 478 8.86 5.22 20.05
C THR A 478 8.81 3.79 19.49
N CYS A 479 8.12 2.88 20.17
CA CYS A 479 7.98 1.47 19.80
C CYS A 479 6.62 1.13 19.16
N GLY A 480 5.75 2.12 18.97
CA GLY A 480 4.47 1.96 18.27
C GLY A 480 3.43 1.13 19.00
N ALA A 481 2.32 0.85 18.31
CA ALA A 481 1.19 0.10 18.80
C ALA A 481 0.30 -0.44 17.66
N VAL A 482 -0.49 -1.47 17.95
CA VAL A 482 -1.59 -1.91 17.08
C VAL A 482 -2.93 -1.57 17.74
N TYR A 483 -3.85 -1.09 16.92
CA TYR A 483 -5.16 -0.59 17.34
C TYR A 483 -6.30 -1.42 16.73
N ALA A 484 -7.42 -1.50 17.45
CA ALA A 484 -8.67 -2.11 17.03
C ALA A 484 -9.73 -1.03 16.72
N LEU A 485 -10.34 -1.16 15.55
CA LEU A 485 -11.34 -0.29 14.98
C LEU A 485 -12.63 -1.09 14.70
N PRO A 486 -13.60 -1.10 15.63
CA PRO A 486 -14.91 -1.71 15.39
C PRO A 486 -15.68 -0.97 14.28
N VAL A 487 -16.18 -1.71 13.30
CA VAL A 487 -16.94 -1.16 12.16
C VAL A 487 -18.44 -1.45 12.26
N ASP A 488 -19.26 -0.51 11.78
CA ASP A 488 -20.72 -0.68 11.70
C ASP A 488 -21.15 -1.60 10.54
N THR A 489 -22.46 -1.74 10.32
CA THR A 489 -23.01 -2.57 9.23
C THR A 489 -22.74 -2.03 7.82
N ASN A 490 -22.33 -0.76 7.70
CA ASN A 490 -21.93 -0.11 6.46
C ASN A 490 -20.40 0.05 6.38
N TYR A 491 -19.66 -0.74 7.17
CA TYR A 491 -18.22 -0.73 7.28
C TYR A 491 -17.61 0.62 7.70
N ASN A 492 -18.33 1.50 8.40
CA ASN A 492 -17.74 2.69 9.02
C ASN A 492 -17.04 2.31 10.34
N ALA A 493 -15.73 2.54 10.45
CA ALA A 493 -15.06 2.49 11.74
C ALA A 493 -15.58 3.60 12.66
N THR A 494 -15.88 3.22 13.90
CA THR A 494 -16.57 4.07 14.90
C THR A 494 -15.68 4.51 16.06
N ALA A 495 -14.62 3.75 16.32
CA ALA A 495 -13.65 4.02 17.37
C ALA A 495 -12.26 3.52 16.96
N TRP A 496 -11.23 3.99 17.66
CA TRP A 496 -9.83 3.62 17.48
C TRP A 496 -9.26 3.33 18.87
N ASN A 497 -8.96 2.07 19.20
CA ASN A 497 -8.62 1.64 20.56
C ASN A 497 -7.33 0.83 20.58
N VAL A 498 -6.36 1.21 21.43
CA VAL A 498 -5.10 0.44 21.52
C VAL A 498 -5.36 -1.01 22.00
N VAL A 499 -4.68 -1.96 21.36
CA VAL A 499 -4.74 -3.41 21.66
C VAL A 499 -3.46 -3.88 22.34
N ILE A 500 -2.32 -3.54 21.74
CA ILE A 500 -0.98 -3.82 22.22
C ILE A 500 -0.08 -2.64 21.84
N ALA A 501 0.84 -2.26 22.72
CA ALA A 501 1.85 -1.24 22.47
C ALA A 501 3.24 -1.79 22.77
N GLY A 502 4.24 -1.38 21.98
CA GLY A 502 5.63 -1.63 22.29
C GLY A 502 6.08 -0.88 23.55
N THR A 503 7.17 -1.32 24.17
CA THR A 503 7.67 -0.71 25.42
C THR A 503 9.10 -0.16 25.23
N PRO A 504 9.29 1.17 25.17
CA PRO A 504 10.61 1.79 25.12
C PRO A 504 11.47 1.35 26.31
N THR A 505 12.64 0.80 26.02
CA THR A 505 13.48 0.10 27.00
C THR A 505 14.95 0.50 26.82
N THR A 506 15.73 0.42 27.89
CA THR A 506 17.18 0.58 27.85
C THR A 506 17.83 -0.56 28.62
N TYR A 507 18.80 -1.21 28.00
CA TYR A 507 19.54 -2.33 28.59
C TYR A 507 20.89 -1.88 29.16
N ASP A 508 21.46 -2.67 30.06
CA ASP A 508 22.84 -2.45 30.54
C ASP A 508 23.84 -2.56 29.37
N ALA A 509 24.92 -1.77 29.41
CA ALA A 509 25.95 -1.73 28.36
C ALA A 509 26.65 -3.08 28.09
N ASN A 510 26.61 -4.02 29.05
CA ASN A 510 27.16 -5.37 28.93
C ASN A 510 26.10 -6.41 28.57
N SER A 511 24.83 -6.01 28.43
CA SER A 511 23.74 -6.87 27.99
C SER A 511 23.94 -7.28 26.53
N PRO A 512 23.65 -8.53 26.14
CA PRO A 512 23.57 -8.91 24.72
C PRO A 512 22.50 -8.13 23.96
N TYR A 513 21.60 -7.43 24.66
CA TYR A 513 20.53 -6.61 24.09
C TYR A 513 20.82 -5.10 24.11
N THR A 514 22.05 -4.66 24.42
CA THR A 514 22.40 -3.23 24.65
C THR A 514 22.07 -2.25 23.49
N ASN A 515 21.87 -2.75 22.27
CA ASN A 515 21.52 -1.93 21.09
C ASN A 515 20.04 -2.07 20.67
N ASN A 516 19.19 -2.68 21.50
CA ASN A 516 17.74 -2.62 21.32
C ASN A 516 17.18 -1.46 22.17
N TYR A 517 16.21 -0.72 21.62
CA TYR A 517 15.58 0.44 22.24
C TYR A 517 14.10 0.20 22.62
N CYS A 518 13.57 -0.97 22.27
CA CYS A 518 12.29 -1.51 22.72
C CYS A 518 12.52 -2.79 23.53
N ASP A 519 11.54 -3.24 24.33
CA ASP A 519 11.66 -4.52 25.04
C ASP A 519 11.70 -5.65 24.01
N VAL A 520 12.81 -6.39 23.98
CA VAL A 520 13.02 -7.56 23.12
C VAL A 520 11.91 -8.61 23.22
N ASN A 521 11.07 -8.60 24.27
CA ASN A 521 9.93 -9.49 24.48
C ASN A 521 8.56 -8.88 24.13
N GLY A 522 8.51 -7.61 23.73
CA GLY A 522 7.34 -6.94 23.15
C GLY A 522 7.53 -6.67 21.67
N ILE A 523 6.55 -6.00 21.05
CA ILE A 523 6.67 -5.48 19.69
C ILE A 523 7.51 -4.19 19.66
N ALA A 524 8.16 -3.93 18.53
CA ALA A 524 8.81 -2.67 18.22
C ALA A 524 8.47 -2.24 16.79
N ASN A 525 7.92 -1.05 16.62
CA ASN A 525 7.55 -0.48 15.32
C ASN A 525 6.74 -1.47 14.46
N PRO A 526 5.53 -1.83 14.94
CA PRO A 526 4.68 -2.78 14.23
C PRO A 526 4.19 -2.15 12.93
N ASP A 527 4.38 -2.91 11.85
CA ASP A 527 4.07 -2.50 10.48
C ASP A 527 3.03 -3.48 9.87
N ASN A 528 3.47 -4.44 9.06
CA ASN A 528 2.58 -5.26 8.24
C ASN A 528 1.85 -6.29 9.11
N ILE A 529 0.53 -6.18 9.26
CA ILE A 529 -0.30 -7.02 10.14
C ILE A 529 -1.33 -7.89 9.40
N ASN A 530 -1.66 -9.05 9.97
CA ASN A 530 -2.66 -9.97 9.40
C ASN A 530 -3.45 -10.75 10.47
N MET A 531 -4.78 -10.76 10.39
CA MET A 531 -5.62 -11.66 11.17
C MET A 531 -5.71 -13.04 10.49
N ILE A 532 -5.33 -14.12 11.19
CA ILE A 532 -5.54 -15.48 10.67
C ILE A 532 -7.04 -15.82 10.72
N PRO A 533 -7.71 -16.09 9.58
CA PRO A 533 -9.16 -16.21 9.51
C PRO A 533 -9.77 -17.26 10.46
N GLY A 534 -10.72 -16.81 11.28
CA GLY A 534 -11.45 -17.64 12.24
C GLY A 534 -10.62 -18.12 13.44
N THR A 535 -9.47 -17.49 13.69
CA THR A 535 -8.73 -17.57 14.95
C THR A 535 -8.74 -16.22 15.65
N ASN A 536 -8.28 -16.19 16.90
CA ASN A 536 -8.00 -14.95 17.63
C ASN A 536 -6.51 -14.55 17.54
N LEU A 537 -5.81 -14.94 16.48
CA LEU A 537 -4.39 -14.67 16.28
C LEU A 537 -4.17 -13.54 15.27
N LEU A 538 -3.64 -12.43 15.78
CA LEU A 538 -3.15 -11.28 15.03
C LEU A 538 -1.65 -11.44 14.82
N MET A 539 -1.26 -11.54 13.56
CA MET A 539 0.14 -11.62 13.12
C MET A 539 0.67 -10.20 12.93
N ILE A 540 1.90 -9.94 13.39
CA ILE A 540 2.49 -8.59 13.42
C ILE A 540 3.94 -8.65 12.94
N GLY A 541 4.23 -8.06 11.78
CA GLY A 541 5.59 -7.75 11.33
C GLY A 541 6.14 -6.50 12.01
N GLU A 542 7.46 -6.36 12.01
CA GLU A 542 8.20 -5.20 12.50
C GLU A 542 9.07 -4.64 11.36
N ASP A 543 8.96 -3.34 11.09
CA ASP A 543 10.06 -2.52 10.56
C ASP A 543 10.60 -1.64 11.69
N SER A 544 11.66 -2.12 12.35
CA SER A 544 12.25 -1.44 13.49
C SER A 544 13.75 -1.26 13.37
N GLY A 545 14.18 0.00 13.50
CA GLY A 545 15.53 0.34 13.94
C GLY A 545 15.74 0.22 15.47
N ALA A 546 14.71 -0.18 16.22
CA ALA A 546 14.74 -0.36 17.68
C ALA A 546 14.89 -1.82 18.13
N HIS A 547 14.72 -2.79 17.23
CA HIS A 547 15.23 -4.16 17.37
C HIS A 547 16.41 -4.40 16.43
N ILE A 548 17.44 -5.14 16.87
CA ILE A 548 18.63 -5.44 16.04
C ILE A 548 18.27 -6.40 14.88
N ASN A 549 17.28 -7.26 15.12
CA ASN A 549 16.71 -8.19 14.17
C ASN A 549 15.18 -8.07 14.33
N ASN A 550 14.47 -7.72 13.26
CA ASN A 550 13.01 -7.63 13.31
C ASN A 550 12.35 -9.01 13.49
N VAL A 551 11.16 -9.01 14.05
CA VAL A 551 10.46 -10.21 14.49
C VAL A 551 9.07 -10.28 13.89
N TYR A 552 8.71 -11.46 13.36
CA TYR A 552 7.33 -11.75 13.04
C TYR A 552 6.67 -12.34 14.29
N TRP A 553 5.67 -11.65 14.83
CA TRP A 553 4.95 -12.06 16.03
C TRP A 553 3.59 -12.66 15.71
N ALA A 554 3.12 -13.52 16.62
CA ALA A 554 1.72 -13.91 16.74
C ALA A 554 1.21 -13.44 18.10
N TYR A 555 0.18 -12.59 18.07
CA TYR A 555 -0.50 -12.06 19.24
C TYR A 555 -1.89 -12.67 19.38
N ASP A 556 -2.14 -13.30 20.52
CA ASP A 556 -3.41 -13.94 20.84
C ASP A 556 -4.33 -12.92 21.53
N LEU A 557 -5.42 -12.55 20.86
CA LEU A 557 -6.35 -11.50 21.26
C LEU A 557 -7.15 -11.84 22.53
N ASP A 558 -7.31 -13.12 22.89
CA ASP A 558 -8.04 -13.53 24.11
C ASP A 558 -7.12 -13.52 25.33
N THR A 559 -6.01 -14.25 25.24
CA THR A 559 -5.03 -14.44 26.31
C THR A 559 -4.08 -13.26 26.47
N LYS A 560 -4.04 -12.36 25.48
CA LYS A 560 -3.09 -11.24 25.37
C LYS A 560 -1.62 -11.69 25.36
N SER A 561 -1.37 -12.93 24.92
CA SER A 561 -0.03 -13.51 24.86
C SER A 561 0.63 -13.23 23.51
N LEU A 562 1.94 -12.93 23.54
CA LEU A 562 2.75 -12.61 22.37
C LEU A 562 3.82 -13.70 22.16
N LYS A 563 3.98 -14.19 20.93
CA LYS A 563 4.92 -15.28 20.59
C LYS A 563 5.73 -14.95 19.33
N ARG A 564 7.04 -15.20 19.36
CA ARG A 564 7.90 -15.10 18.17
C ARG A 564 7.62 -16.26 17.21
N VAL A 565 7.40 -15.93 15.94
CA VAL A 565 7.09 -16.85 14.83
C VAL A 565 8.30 -17.01 13.92
N LEU A 566 8.98 -15.89 13.63
CA LEU A 566 10.18 -15.76 12.81
C LEU A 566 11.05 -14.62 13.35
N THR A 567 12.36 -14.67 13.08
CA THR A 567 13.28 -13.53 13.21
C THR A 567 14.05 -13.39 11.91
N VAL A 568 14.09 -12.20 11.35
CA VAL A 568 14.78 -11.91 10.06
C VAL A 568 16.28 -11.60 10.28
N PRO A 569 17.13 -11.64 9.23
CA PRO A 569 18.54 -11.25 9.35
C PRO A 569 18.69 -9.82 9.88
N LYS A 570 19.89 -9.47 10.36
CA LYS A 570 20.15 -8.11 10.83
C LYS A 570 19.87 -7.09 9.72
N GLY A 571 19.22 -5.98 10.06
CA GLY A 571 18.86 -4.90 9.15
C GLY A 571 17.52 -5.13 8.45
N ALA A 572 17.19 -6.38 8.11
CA ALA A 572 15.91 -6.70 7.50
C ALA A 572 14.71 -6.39 8.42
N GLU A 573 13.59 -6.05 7.79
CA GLU A 573 12.24 -5.95 8.36
C GLU A 573 11.38 -7.19 8.01
N VAL A 574 10.13 -7.20 8.50
CA VAL A 574 9.13 -8.25 8.24
C VAL A 574 7.91 -7.65 7.53
N THR A 575 7.85 -7.83 6.22
CA THR A 575 6.74 -7.35 5.37
C THR A 575 5.98 -8.50 4.70
N SER A 576 4.87 -8.19 4.00
CA SER A 576 4.03 -9.12 3.24
C SER A 576 3.46 -10.27 4.09
N THR A 577 2.88 -9.94 5.26
CA THR A 577 2.51 -10.88 6.34
C THR A 577 1.18 -11.65 6.15
N PHE A 578 0.74 -11.89 4.91
CA PHE A 578 -0.60 -12.42 4.62
C PHE A 578 -0.80 -13.93 4.84
N TRP A 579 -2.03 -14.31 5.22
CA TRP A 579 -2.51 -15.69 5.21
C TRP A 579 -3.10 -16.08 3.84
N TYR A 580 -2.59 -17.15 3.24
CA TYR A 580 -3.09 -17.74 2.00
C TYR A 580 -3.57 -19.18 2.22
N GLN A 581 -4.60 -19.61 1.50
CA GLN A 581 -5.12 -20.98 1.57
C GLN A 581 -5.50 -21.50 0.18
N PHE A 582 -4.90 -22.63 -0.21
CA PHE A 582 -5.08 -23.25 -1.52
C PHE A 582 -5.35 -24.75 -1.35
N GLY A 583 -6.63 -25.12 -1.45
CA GLY A 583 -7.08 -26.49 -1.21
C GLY A 583 -7.04 -26.82 0.29
N ASP A 584 -6.41 -27.93 0.65
CA ASP A 584 -6.24 -28.38 2.04
C ASP A 584 -4.95 -27.85 2.70
N PHE A 585 -4.21 -26.95 2.04
CA PHE A 585 -2.98 -26.34 2.54
C PHE A 585 -3.13 -24.83 2.72
N ALA A 586 -2.51 -24.30 3.77
CA ALA A 586 -2.42 -22.86 4.05
C ALA A 586 -1.01 -22.40 4.41
N TYR A 587 -0.76 -21.10 4.31
CA TYR A 587 0.55 -20.48 4.31
C TYR A 587 0.49 -19.11 4.98
N LEU A 588 1.47 -18.80 5.82
CA LEU A 588 1.78 -17.41 6.19
C LEU A 588 2.91 -16.95 5.26
N SER A 589 2.65 -16.01 4.35
CA SER A 589 3.74 -15.38 3.60
C SER A 589 4.60 -14.51 4.51
N VAL A 590 5.85 -14.34 4.11
CA VAL A 590 6.74 -13.34 4.71
C VAL A 590 7.83 -12.97 3.73
N VAL A 591 8.15 -11.68 3.72
CA VAL A 591 9.34 -11.13 3.06
C VAL A 591 10.30 -10.62 4.13
N GLY A 592 11.59 -10.94 3.95
CA GLY A 592 12.68 -10.30 4.66
C GLY A 592 13.33 -9.26 3.75
N GLN A 593 12.93 -8.01 3.90
CA GLN A 593 13.39 -6.85 3.12
C GLN A 593 14.84 -6.46 3.44
N HIS A 594 15.50 -5.69 2.55
CA HIS A 594 16.89 -5.13 2.67
C HIS A 594 17.91 -5.84 3.60
N PRO A 595 18.11 -7.17 3.52
CA PRO A 595 18.90 -7.87 4.52
C PRO A 595 20.37 -7.42 4.47
N LEU A 596 20.94 -7.13 5.65
CA LEU A 596 22.37 -6.92 5.83
C LEU A 596 22.93 -5.70 5.06
N GLU A 597 22.13 -4.66 4.81
CA GLU A 597 22.54 -3.41 4.13
C GLU A 597 23.87 -2.87 4.67
N ASP A 598 23.93 -2.55 5.96
CA ASP A 598 25.10 -2.03 6.68
C ASP A 598 26.26 -3.04 6.86
N VAL A 599 26.08 -4.31 6.51
CA VAL A 599 27.07 -5.36 6.77
C VAL A 599 28.04 -5.47 5.58
N SER A 600 29.17 -4.78 5.69
CA SER A 600 30.23 -4.73 4.67
C SER A 600 30.90 -6.07 4.34
N THR A 601 30.68 -7.10 5.16
CA THR A 601 31.22 -8.47 4.96
C THR A 601 30.21 -9.44 4.35
N ALA A 602 28.94 -9.06 4.20
CA ALA A 602 27.92 -9.91 3.58
C ALA A 602 28.10 -9.97 2.06
N THR A 603 27.91 -11.15 1.47
CA THR A 603 28.01 -11.33 0.00
C THR A 603 26.79 -10.73 -0.71
N PRO A 604 26.88 -10.43 -2.03
CA PRO A 604 25.73 -9.96 -2.80
C PRO A 604 24.51 -10.89 -2.69
N ASP A 605 24.70 -12.20 -2.64
CA ASP A 605 23.63 -13.19 -2.49
C ASP A 605 22.94 -13.13 -1.11
N GLN A 606 23.69 -12.82 -0.04
CA GLN A 606 23.14 -12.64 1.31
C GLN A 606 22.35 -11.34 1.45
N LYS A 607 22.61 -10.37 0.58
CA LYS A 607 21.94 -9.07 0.51
C LYS A 607 20.76 -9.04 -0.48
N GLN A 608 20.27 -10.20 -0.92
CA GLN A 608 19.07 -10.28 -1.76
C GLN A 608 17.82 -10.35 -0.88
N THR A 609 16.84 -9.48 -1.14
CA THR A 609 15.52 -9.55 -0.53
C THR A 609 14.87 -10.89 -0.83
N LEU A 610 14.16 -11.45 0.15
CA LEU A 610 13.71 -12.83 0.12
C LEU A 610 12.21 -12.96 0.41
N LEU A 611 11.46 -13.56 -0.53
CA LEU A 611 10.10 -14.05 -0.30
C LEU A 611 10.12 -15.53 0.08
N GLY A 612 9.32 -15.87 1.08
CA GLY A 612 8.96 -17.24 1.40
C GLY A 612 7.65 -17.34 2.16
N TYR A 613 7.46 -18.49 2.80
CA TYR A 613 6.28 -18.76 3.61
C TYR A 613 6.59 -19.65 4.81
N ILE A 614 5.72 -19.62 5.80
CA ILE A 614 5.67 -20.57 6.92
C ILE A 614 4.47 -21.49 6.69
N GLY A 615 4.68 -22.80 6.87
CA GLY A 615 3.76 -23.86 6.47
C GLY A 615 4.44 -24.81 5.47
N PRO A 616 3.69 -25.62 4.69
CA PRO A 616 2.23 -25.64 4.59
C PRO A 616 1.56 -26.16 5.86
N PHE A 617 0.56 -25.44 6.33
CA PHE A 617 -0.37 -25.91 7.35
C PHE A 617 -1.45 -26.75 6.67
N VAL A 618 -1.54 -28.02 7.05
CA VAL A 618 -2.56 -28.96 6.57
C VAL A 618 -3.85 -28.75 7.34
N LYS A 619 -4.97 -28.69 6.64
CA LYS A 619 -6.31 -28.70 7.22
C LYS A 619 -6.58 -30.02 7.96
N ASN A 620 -7.01 -29.93 9.23
CA ASN A 620 -7.52 -31.07 10.00
C ASN A 620 -8.95 -31.45 9.56
#